data_AF-A0A4V2VU59-F1
#
_entry.id   AF-A0A4V2VU59-F1
#
_cell.length_a   1.000
_cell.length_b   1.000
_cell.length_c   1.000
_cell.angle_alpha   90.00
_cell.angle_beta   90.00
_cell.angle_gamma   90.00
#
_symmetry.space_group_name_H-M   'P 1'
#
loop_
_entity.id
_entity.type
_entity.pdbx_description
1 polymer ?
#
loop_
_entity_poly.entity_id
_entity_poly.type
_entity_poly.pdbx_seq_one_letter_code
_entity_poly.pdbx_strand_id
1 'polypeptide(L)'
;MSNTIHLYPHLLEKFSNYSIEELIQLNNETVKGQGWGSTKAMFRTAIITAFSRKGIDLSRIITKEDGFTTVQAVPVRLEDNALIPLAY
;
A
#
# COMPACT_ATOMS: atom_id res chain seq x y z
N MET A 1 -17.38 12.54 16.91
CA MET A 1 -16.66 11.34 17.36
C MET A 1 -17.41 10.13 16.79
N SER A 2 -16.86 9.13 16.11
CA SER A 2 -15.48 8.78 15.75
C SER A 2 -15.51 7.65 14.70
N ASN A 3 -15.90 7.92 13.45
CA ASN A 3 -15.90 6.86 12.40
C ASN A 3 -14.48 6.49 11.92
N THR A 4 -13.46 7.30 12.26
CA THR A 4 -12.05 7.03 11.95
C THR A 4 -11.41 5.98 12.86
N ILE A 5 -11.94 5.74 14.07
CA ILE A 5 -11.34 4.80 15.04
C ILE A 5 -11.34 3.36 14.50
N HIS A 6 -12.27 3.02 13.60
CA HIS A 6 -12.38 1.67 13.03
C HIS A 6 -11.96 1.57 11.56
N LEU A 7 -11.53 2.67 10.93
CA LEU A 7 -11.23 2.67 9.50
C LEU A 7 -10.02 1.79 9.17
N TYR A 8 -8.90 1.94 9.90
CA TYR A 8 -7.70 1.16 9.61
C TYR A 8 -7.89 -0.36 9.82
N PRO A 9 -8.45 -0.84 10.94
CA PRO A 9 -8.77 -2.27 11.11
C PRO A 9 -9.70 -2.80 10.00
N HIS A 10 -10.72 -2.02 9.63
CA HIS A 10 -11.64 -2.39 8.55
C HIS A 10 -10.94 -2.51 7.19
N LEU A 11 -10.01 -1.61 6.88
CA LEU A 11 -9.22 -1.68 5.65
C LEU A 11 -8.31 -2.92 5.63
N LEU A 12 -7.69 -3.27 6.76
CA LEU A 12 -6.86 -4.47 6.86
C LEU A 12 -7.66 -5.76 6.64
N GLU A 13 -8.85 -5.86 7.21
CA GLU A 13 -9.77 -6.98 7.01
C GLU A 13 -10.26 -7.05 5.56
N LYS A 14 -10.60 -5.91 4.96
CA LYS A 14 -11.07 -5.86 3.58
C LYS A 14 -9.97 -6.28 2.61
N PHE A 15 -8.76 -5.72 2.76
CA PHE A 15 -7.64 -5.95 1.86
C PHE A 15 -6.98 -7.32 2.02
N SER A 16 -7.16 -8.03 3.14
CA SER A 16 -6.69 -9.42 3.23
C SER A 16 -7.38 -10.33 2.22
N ASN A 17 -8.63 -10.02 1.86
CA ASN A 17 -9.44 -10.78 0.91
C ASN A 17 -9.15 -10.43 -0.57
N TYR A 18 -8.38 -9.36 -0.82
CA TYR A 18 -8.08 -8.93 -2.18
C TYR A 18 -6.94 -9.76 -2.77
N SER A 19 -6.96 -9.98 -4.07
CA SER A 19 -5.85 -10.51 -4.84
C SER A 19 -4.67 -9.52 -4.89
N ILE A 20 -3.49 -10.01 -5.24
CA ILE A 20 -2.30 -9.16 -5.39
C ILE A 20 -2.53 -8.12 -6.50
N GLU A 21 -3.18 -8.50 -7.60
CA GLU A 21 -3.47 -7.61 -8.73
C GLU A 21 -4.42 -6.48 -8.34
N GLU A 22 -5.50 -6.78 -7.60
CA GLU A 22 -6.41 -5.76 -7.08
C GLU A 22 -5.67 -4.77 -6.18
N LEU A 23 -4.83 -5.27 -5.26
CA LEU A 23 -4.02 -4.41 -4.39
C LEU A 23 -3.05 -3.51 -5.18
N ILE A 24 -2.48 -4.00 -6.28
CA ILE A 24 -1.62 -3.21 -7.17
C ILE A 24 -2.42 -2.11 -7.84
N GLN A 25 -3.59 -2.43 -8.39
CA GLN A 25 -4.48 -1.45 -8.98
C GLN A 25 -4.84 -0.36 -7.97
N LEU A 26 -5.25 -0.75 -6.76
CA LEU A 26 -5.57 0.18 -5.67
C LEU A 26 -4.41 1.08 -5.26
N ASN A 27 -3.19 0.55 -5.11
CA ASN A 27 -2.01 1.38 -4.84
C ASN A 27 -1.81 2.41 -5.96
N ASN A 28 -1.89 1.97 -7.21
CA ASN A 28 -1.60 2.80 -8.36
C ASN A 28 -2.64 3.93 -8.54
N GLU A 29 -3.93 3.63 -8.34
CA GLU A 29 -5.01 4.63 -8.29
C GLU A 29 -4.81 5.62 -7.14
N THR A 30 -4.47 5.11 -5.96
CA THR A 30 -4.19 5.92 -4.77
C THR A 30 -3.03 6.90 -5.03
N VAL A 31 -1.94 6.42 -5.61
CA VAL A 31 -0.77 7.25 -5.93
C VAL A 31 -1.12 8.33 -6.95
N LYS A 32 -1.86 7.99 -8.02
CA LYS A 32 -2.34 8.92 -9.06
C LYS A 32 -3.35 9.97 -8.56
N GLY A 33 -3.74 9.93 -7.29
CA GLY A 33 -4.56 10.97 -6.67
C GLY A 33 -6.07 10.75 -6.83
N GLN A 34 -6.51 9.55 -7.20
CA GLN A 34 -7.93 9.23 -7.25
C GLN A 34 -8.42 8.76 -5.87
N GLY A 35 -9.43 9.44 -5.31
CA GLY A 35 -10.43 8.82 -4.43
C GLY A 35 -10.28 8.89 -2.90
N TRP A 36 -9.15 9.29 -2.30
CA TRP A 36 -8.92 9.01 -0.86
C TRP A 36 -8.64 10.22 0.06
N GLY A 37 -8.66 11.44 -0.46
CA GLY A 37 -8.59 12.67 0.35
C GLY A 37 -7.52 12.66 1.46
N SER A 38 -7.91 13.07 2.67
CA SER A 38 -7.02 13.13 3.84
C SER A 38 -6.62 11.76 4.42
N THR A 39 -7.29 10.66 4.04
CA THR A 39 -7.00 9.30 4.53
C THR A 39 -6.12 8.50 3.58
N LYS A 40 -5.63 9.10 2.48
CA LYS A 40 -4.73 8.49 1.48
C LYS A 40 -3.54 7.75 2.11
N ALA A 41 -2.89 8.34 3.10
CA ALA A 41 -1.74 7.72 3.78
C ALA A 41 -2.14 6.43 4.52
N MET A 42 -3.24 6.47 5.27
CA MET A 42 -3.77 5.29 6.00
C MET A 42 -4.16 4.18 5.03
N PHE A 43 -4.85 4.53 3.93
CA PHE A 43 -5.27 3.58 2.91
C PHE A 43 -4.06 2.87 2.28
N ARG A 44 -3.04 3.66 1.90
CA ARG A 44 -1.80 3.12 1.35
C ARG A 44 -1.07 2.22 2.35
N THR A 45 -0.97 2.61 3.61
CA THR A 45 -0.37 1.77 4.65
C THR A 45 -1.09 0.42 4.80
N ALA A 46 -2.42 0.41 4.73
CA ALA A 46 -3.19 -0.83 4.78
C ALA A 46 -2.92 -1.73 3.56
N ILE A 47 -2.79 -1.15 2.35
CA ILE A 47 -2.41 -1.89 1.14
C ILE A 47 -1.02 -2.52 1.28
N ILE A 48 -0.02 -1.73 1.71
CA ILE A 48 1.36 -2.21 1.92
C ILE A 48 1.40 -3.33 2.96
N THR A 49 0.62 -3.21 4.03
CA THR A 49 0.48 -4.26 5.04
C THR A 49 -0.12 -5.54 4.44
N ALA A 50 -1.12 -5.42 3.57
CA ALA A 50 -1.73 -6.57 2.89
C ALA A 50 -0.73 -7.27 1.96
N PHE A 51 0.10 -6.54 1.21
CA PHE A 51 1.17 -7.14 0.41
C PHE A 51 2.20 -7.88 1.27
N SER A 52 2.66 -7.26 2.36
CA SER A 52 3.61 -7.88 3.28
C SER A 52 3.06 -9.19 3.87
N ARG A 53 1.79 -9.20 4.29
CA ARG A 53 1.11 -10.41 4.79
C ARG A 53 0.96 -11.52 3.75
N LYS A 54 0.92 -11.16 2.47
CA LYS A 54 0.88 -12.10 1.34
C LYS A 54 2.28 -12.57 0.89
N GLY A 55 3.35 -12.15 1.57
CA GLY A 55 4.71 -12.59 1.28
C GLY A 55 5.35 -11.91 0.06
N ILE A 56 4.81 -10.77 -0.38
CA ILE A 56 5.37 -10.00 -1.49
C ILE A 56 6.61 -9.25 -1.01
N ASP A 57 7.67 -9.27 -1.81
CA ASP A 57 8.88 -8.50 -1.53
C ASP A 57 8.64 -7.00 -1.78
N LEU A 58 8.87 -6.21 -0.73
CA LEU A 58 8.69 -4.76 -0.69
C LEU A 58 10.02 -4.00 -0.67
N SER A 59 11.16 -4.72 -0.70
CA SER A 59 12.51 -4.16 -0.56
C SER A 59 12.83 -3.03 -1.54
N ARG A 60 12.20 -3.05 -2.71
CA ARG A 60 12.41 -2.06 -3.78
C ARG A 60 11.63 -0.76 -3.61
N ILE A 61 10.64 -0.74 -2.70
CA ILE A 61 9.83 0.45 -2.41
C ILE A 61 9.91 0.90 -0.95
N ILE A 62 10.55 0.11 -0.07
CA ILE A 62 10.82 0.46 1.33
C ILE A 62 12.30 0.76 1.49
N THR A 63 12.63 1.98 1.91
CA THR A 63 13.98 2.37 2.31
C THR A 63 14.05 2.53 3.82
N LYS A 64 15.21 2.21 4.40
CA LYS A 64 15.50 2.37 5.83
C LYS A 64 16.76 3.20 5.98
N GLU A 65 16.64 4.39 6.55
CA GLU A 65 17.74 5.34 6.72
C GLU A 65 17.67 5.93 8.14
N ASP A 66 18.77 5.85 8.88
CA ASP A 66 18.93 6.47 10.22
C ASP A 66 17.78 6.20 11.21
N GLY A 67 17.25 4.98 11.21
CA GLY A 67 16.15 4.57 12.10
C GLY A 67 14.75 4.92 11.58
N PHE A 68 14.65 5.59 10.43
CA PHE A 68 13.39 5.90 9.75
C PHE A 68 13.12 4.91 8.62
N THR A 69 11.86 4.50 8.48
CA THR A 69 11.40 3.69 7.34
C THR A 69 10.55 4.56 6.43
N THR A 70 10.96 4.69 5.18
CA THR A 70 10.25 5.46 4.15
C THR A 70 9.69 4.49 3.11
N VAL A 71 8.43 4.66 2.73
CA VAL A 71 7.79 3.86 1.68
C VAL A 71 7.50 4.74 0.47
N GLN A 72 8.20 4.52 -0.64
CA GLN A 72 8.10 5.32 -1.86
C GLN A 72 6.67 5.35 -2.39
N ALA A 73 6.06 6.52 -2.50
CA ALA A 73 4.68 6.68 -2.99
C ALA A 73 4.63 6.71 -4.53
N VAL A 74 4.89 5.57 -5.16
CA VAL A 74 4.93 5.41 -6.61
C VAL A 74 4.01 4.28 -7.09
N PRO A 75 3.54 4.31 -8.35
CA PRO A 75 2.89 3.17 -8.96
C PRO A 75 3.85 1.98 -9.00
N VAL A 76 3.31 0.78 -8.94
CA VAL A 76 4.08 -0.46 -8.90
C VAL A 76 3.52 -1.49 -9.87
N ARG A 77 4.34 -2.48 -10.22
CA ARG A 77 3.92 -3.74 -10.84
C ARG A 77 4.53 -4.92 -10.10
N LEU A 78 3.99 -6.11 -10.29
CA LEU A 78 4.57 -7.35 -9.79
C LEU A 78 5.59 -7.91 -10.78
N GLU A 79 6.76 -8.30 -10.29
CA GLU A 79 7.76 -9.08 -11.04
C GLU A 79 8.50 -9.96 -10.05
N ASP A 80 8.62 -11.27 -10.33
CA ASP A 80 9.34 -12.23 -9.49
C ASP A 80 9.02 -12.13 -7.99
N ASN A 81 7.72 -12.03 -7.67
CA ASN A 81 7.20 -11.87 -6.30
C ASN A 81 7.65 -10.57 -5.58
N ALA A 82 8.16 -9.58 -6.32
CA ALA A 82 8.55 -8.27 -5.81
C ALA A 82 7.70 -7.14 -6.42
N LEU A 83 7.42 -6.11 -5.63
CA LEU A 83 6.86 -4.86 -6.16
C LEU A 83 7.97 -4.02 -6.79
N ILE A 84 7.88 -3.86 -8.10
CA ILE A 84 8.80 -3.01 -8.86
C ILE A 84 8.18 -1.61 -9.00
N PRO A 85 8.84 -0.55 -8.53
CA PRO A 85 8.37 0.81 -8.77
C PRO A 85 8.38 1.13 -10.26
N LEU A 86 7.32 1.75 -10.75
CA LEU A 86 7.24 2.32 -12.08
C LEU A 86 7.77 3.75 -12.01
N ALA A 87 8.86 4.04 -12.73
CA ALA A 87 9.36 5.40 -12.88
C ALA A 87 8.29 6.25 -13.59
N TYR A 88 8.13 7.49 -13.13
CA TYR A 88 7.43 8.55 -13.86
C TYR A 88 8.37 9.17 -14.89
#